data_AF-A0A2N5ZC98-F1
#
_entry.id   AF-A0A2N5ZC98-F1
#
_cell.length_a   1.000
_cell.length_b   1.000
_cell.length_c   1.000
_cell.angle_alpha   90.00
_cell.angle_beta   90.00
_cell.angle_gamma   90.00
#
_symmetry.space_group_name_H-M   'P 1'
#
loop_
_entity.id
_entity.type
_entity.pdbx_description
1 polymer ?
#
loop_
_entity_poly.entity_id
_entity_poly.type
_entity_poly.pdbx_seq_one_letter_code
_entity_poly.pdbx_strand_id
1 'polypeptide(L)'
;MLKKIFYLLLVFIATIFLASCGGGSGGGVTTSGEAISTTGIAVDPYISNSKFYIDSNKNGSYDNGEPISGSSDVNGIFTFSTSMKKGDVVRMHPSYKGKHNGIDYTGNLIEGKVENALANGRVVFSPITTIAIKHSLSEEQVVEIINDAFEDQNFMTVADIYSDPMDQVNSAV
;
A
#
# COMPACT_ATOMS: atom_id res chain seq x y z
N MET A 1 47.05 18.42 56.69
CA MET A 1 46.07 17.65 55.89
C MET A 1 45.54 18.38 54.65
N LEU A 2 46.06 19.56 54.29
CA LEU A 2 45.64 20.30 53.08
C LEU A 2 46.47 19.97 51.81
N LYS A 3 47.63 19.32 51.97
CA LYS A 3 48.49 18.90 50.84
C LYS A 3 48.05 17.58 50.17
N LYS A 4 47.23 16.77 50.85
CA LYS A 4 46.67 15.53 50.26
C LYS A 4 45.46 15.81 49.35
N ILE A 5 44.81 16.96 49.52
CA ILE A 5 43.73 17.46 48.66
C ILE A 5 44.28 17.99 47.33
N PHE A 6 45.51 18.51 47.31
CA PHE A 6 46.16 18.98 46.07
C PHE A 6 46.59 17.82 45.15
N TYR A 7 46.95 16.66 45.72
CA TYR A 7 47.26 15.45 44.96
C TYR A 7 46.00 14.70 44.46
N LEU A 8 44.83 14.96 45.04
CA LEU A 8 43.56 14.38 44.59
C LEU A 8 42.95 15.13 43.39
N LEU A 9 43.34 16.40 43.17
CA LEU A 9 42.87 17.22 42.05
C LEU A 9 43.69 17.03 40.76
N LEU A 10 44.90 16.45 40.85
CA LEU A 10 45.85 16.29 39.75
C LEU A 10 45.69 14.96 38.98
N VAL A 11 44.83 14.06 39.46
CA VAL A 11 44.53 12.75 38.82
C VAL A 11 43.24 12.79 37.97
N PHE A 12 42.46 13.88 38.01
CA PHE A 12 41.19 14.00 37.27
C PHE A 12 41.34 14.56 35.84
N ILE A 13 42.56 14.85 35.38
CA ILE A 13 42.84 15.49 34.07
C ILE A 13 43.28 14.51 32.96
N ALA A 14 43.25 13.19 33.20
CA ALA A 14 43.82 12.20 32.29
C ALA A 14 42.86 11.13 31.77
N THR A 15 41.59 11.45 31.48
CA THR A 15 40.70 10.57 30.70
C THR A 15 39.66 11.37 29.90
N ILE A 16 40.11 12.17 28.93
CA ILE A 16 39.28 12.52 27.76
C ILE A 16 39.90 11.80 26.57
N PHE A 17 39.58 10.51 26.45
CA PHE A 17 39.81 9.78 25.22
C PHE A 17 38.83 10.31 24.16
N LEU A 18 39.38 10.75 23.05
CA LEU A 18 38.67 11.08 21.83
C LEU A 18 37.91 9.84 21.33
N ALA A 19 36.59 9.92 21.32
CA ALA A 19 35.72 9.08 20.51
C ALA A 19 34.40 9.81 20.24
N SER A 20 34.38 10.62 19.18
CA SER A 20 33.18 10.77 18.35
C SER A 20 33.63 11.07 16.94
N CYS A 21 33.81 9.99 16.19
CA CYS A 21 33.72 9.98 14.74
C CYS A 21 32.30 10.45 14.33
N GLY A 22 32.19 10.97 13.11
CA GLY A 22 31.02 11.70 12.62
C GLY A 22 29.70 10.96 12.70
N GLY A 23 28.64 11.73 12.94
CA GLY A 23 27.26 11.36 12.67
C GLY A 23 26.70 12.34 11.66
N GLY A 24 26.56 11.90 10.41
CA GLY A 24 26.03 12.72 9.32
C GLY A 24 24.65 13.28 9.65
N SER A 25 24.35 14.46 9.11
CA SER A 25 23.00 14.96 9.10
C SER A 25 22.13 13.95 8.36
N GLY A 26 21.34 13.19 9.11
CA GLY A 26 20.24 12.41 8.55
C GLY A 26 19.31 13.41 7.88
N GLY A 27 19.39 13.48 6.55
CA GLY A 27 18.32 14.02 5.74
C GLY A 27 17.04 13.37 6.23
N GLY A 28 16.02 14.19 6.48
CA GLY A 28 14.74 13.73 6.98
C GLY A 28 14.37 12.46 6.25
N VAL A 29 14.19 11.38 7.02
CA VAL A 29 13.59 10.16 6.51
C VAL A 29 12.18 10.57 6.11
N THR A 30 12.03 11.00 4.86
CA THR A 30 10.83 10.66 4.13
C THR A 30 10.87 9.14 4.12
N THR A 31 10.03 8.50 4.91
CA THR A 31 9.63 7.12 4.70
C THR A 31 8.91 7.08 3.35
N SER A 32 9.64 7.30 2.26
CA SER A 32 9.20 6.99 0.93
C SER A 32 9.16 5.48 0.87
N GLY A 33 7.96 4.91 1.00
CA GLY A 33 7.76 3.47 0.84
C GLY A 33 8.46 2.97 -0.42
N GLU A 34 8.93 1.73 -0.37
CA GLU A 34 9.53 1.05 -1.51
C GLU A 34 8.60 1.13 -2.73
N ALA A 35 9.11 1.55 -3.89
CA ALA A 35 8.32 1.64 -5.10
C ALA A 35 7.94 0.23 -5.57
N ILE A 36 6.66 -0.02 -5.80
CA ILE A 36 6.11 -1.34 -6.16
C ILE A 36 5.78 -1.42 -7.64
N SER A 37 4.97 -0.50 -8.16
CA SER A 37 4.52 -0.54 -9.55
C SER A 37 3.88 0.78 -9.98
N THR A 38 3.85 1.05 -11.29
CA THR A 38 3.02 2.10 -11.88
C THR A 38 1.65 1.60 -12.34
N THR A 39 1.40 0.30 -12.31
CA THR A 39 0.23 -0.34 -12.94
C THR A 39 -0.61 -1.08 -11.92
N GLY A 40 -1.92 -0.83 -11.96
CA GLY A 40 -2.93 -1.54 -11.18
C GLY A 40 -3.95 -2.24 -12.07
N ILE A 41 -4.73 -3.13 -11.47
CA ILE A 41 -5.86 -3.80 -12.12
C ILE A 41 -7.10 -3.76 -11.20
N ALA A 42 -8.25 -3.38 -11.76
CA ALA A 42 -9.52 -3.27 -11.07
C ALA A 42 -10.42 -4.47 -11.39
N VAL A 43 -10.77 -5.27 -10.38
CA VAL A 43 -11.42 -6.58 -10.55
C VAL A 43 -12.72 -6.71 -9.75
N ASP A 44 -13.86 -6.55 -10.43
CA ASP A 44 -15.24 -6.89 -10.03
C ASP A 44 -16.17 -7.12 -11.27
N PRO A 45 -16.04 -8.30 -11.91
CA PRO A 45 -15.33 -8.43 -13.20
C PRO A 45 -14.42 -7.27 -13.63
N TYR A 46 -13.63 -7.39 -14.69
CA TYR A 46 -12.78 -6.27 -15.10
C TYR A 46 -13.56 -4.96 -15.30
N ILE A 47 -13.15 -3.92 -14.57
CA ILE A 47 -13.80 -2.61 -14.61
C ILE A 47 -13.04 -1.72 -15.59
N SER A 48 -13.63 -1.49 -16.75
CA SER A 48 -13.10 -0.65 -17.83
C SER A 48 -13.49 0.82 -17.67
N ASN A 49 -12.72 1.74 -18.27
CA ASN A 49 -12.97 3.18 -18.28
C ASN A 49 -13.05 3.85 -16.89
N SER A 50 -12.52 3.21 -15.86
CA SER A 50 -12.44 3.77 -14.51
C SER A 50 -11.11 4.49 -14.29
N LYS A 51 -11.05 5.45 -13.36
CA LYS A 51 -9.79 6.07 -12.94
C LYS A 51 -9.57 5.87 -11.45
N PHE A 52 -8.31 5.84 -11.06
CA PHE A 52 -7.88 5.70 -9.67
C PHE A 52 -6.97 6.85 -9.28
N TYR A 53 -6.92 7.16 -7.99
CA TYR A 53 -6.00 8.13 -7.43
C TYR A 53 -5.26 7.55 -6.23
N ILE A 54 -4.06 8.07 -5.97
CA ILE A 54 -3.28 7.75 -4.77
C ILE A 54 -3.70 8.74 -3.68
N ASP A 55 -4.47 8.24 -2.70
CA ASP A 55 -4.95 8.97 -1.52
C ASP A 55 -3.76 9.22 -0.57
N SER A 56 -3.04 10.29 -0.85
CA SER A 56 -1.72 10.58 -0.29
C SER A 56 -1.81 11.06 1.16
N ASN A 57 -2.91 11.71 1.51
CA ASN A 57 -3.18 12.16 2.88
C ASN A 57 -4.10 11.20 3.66
N LYS A 58 -4.57 10.12 3.02
CA LYS A 58 -5.40 9.04 3.61
C LYS A 58 -6.74 9.54 4.14
N ASN A 59 -7.31 10.58 3.54
CA ASN A 59 -8.57 11.17 3.99
C ASN A 59 -9.81 10.52 3.32
N GLY A 60 -9.61 9.60 2.37
CA GLY A 60 -10.69 8.91 1.68
C GLY A 60 -11.40 9.69 0.59
N SER A 61 -10.89 10.86 0.21
CA SER A 61 -11.41 11.72 -0.85
C SER A 61 -10.31 12.04 -1.84
N TYR A 62 -10.68 12.41 -3.07
CA TYR A 62 -9.70 12.90 -4.04
C TYR A 62 -9.44 14.38 -3.79
N ASP A 63 -8.17 14.73 -3.59
CA ASP A 63 -7.72 16.11 -3.42
C ASP A 63 -6.88 16.61 -4.60
N ASN A 64 -6.89 17.94 -4.79
CA ASN A 64 -6.09 18.56 -5.82
C ASN A 64 -4.59 18.32 -5.58
N GLY A 65 -3.91 17.79 -6.59
CA GLY A 65 -2.48 17.46 -6.54
C GLY A 65 -2.20 15.99 -6.27
N GLU A 66 -3.21 15.18 -5.95
CA GLU A 66 -3.03 13.73 -5.84
C GLU A 66 -2.84 13.08 -7.22
N PRO A 67 -1.90 12.12 -7.34
CA PRO A 67 -1.69 11.40 -8.59
C PRO A 67 -2.97 10.69 -9.02
N ILE A 68 -3.38 10.88 -10.28
CA ILE A 68 -4.51 10.21 -10.90
C ILE A 68 -4.04 9.36 -12.07
N SER A 69 -4.64 8.18 -12.25
CA SER A 69 -4.31 7.26 -13.33
C SER A 69 -4.91 7.67 -14.67
N GLY A 70 -4.43 7.05 -15.73
CA GLY A 70 -5.21 6.90 -16.97
C GLY A 70 -6.49 6.09 -16.73
N SER A 71 -7.41 6.15 -17.69
CA SER A 71 -8.59 5.28 -17.65
C SER A 71 -8.19 3.82 -17.80
N SER A 72 -8.82 2.92 -17.04
CA SER A 72 -8.60 1.48 -17.16
C SER A 72 -9.06 0.95 -18.52
N ASP A 73 -8.36 -0.05 -19.03
CA ASP A 73 -8.71 -0.73 -20.28
C ASP A 73 -9.80 -1.79 -20.08
N VAL A 74 -10.10 -2.56 -21.14
CA VAL A 74 -11.09 -3.66 -21.12
C VAL A 74 -10.73 -4.77 -20.12
N ASN A 75 -9.46 -4.93 -19.78
CA ASN A 75 -8.97 -5.90 -18.80
C ASN A 75 -8.84 -5.26 -17.41
N GLY A 76 -9.41 -4.07 -17.18
CA GLY A 76 -9.38 -3.36 -15.91
C GLY A 76 -8.01 -2.79 -15.56
N ILE A 77 -7.03 -2.82 -16.48
CA ILE A 77 -5.66 -2.38 -16.23
C ILE A 77 -5.59 -0.87 -16.35
N PHE A 78 -5.04 -0.20 -15.34
CA PHE A 78 -4.79 1.24 -15.35
C PHE A 78 -3.35 1.55 -14.96
N THR A 79 -2.86 2.71 -15.38
CA THR A 79 -1.46 3.11 -15.17
C THR A 79 -1.37 4.54 -14.63
N PHE A 80 -0.50 4.74 -13.65
CA PHE A 80 -0.08 6.04 -13.14
C PHE A 80 1.20 6.51 -13.85
N SER A 81 1.39 7.82 -13.94
CA SER A 81 2.66 8.42 -14.37
C SER A 81 3.74 8.39 -13.29
N THR A 82 3.39 8.02 -12.07
CA THR A 82 4.28 7.86 -10.92
C THR A 82 4.16 6.45 -10.35
N SER A 83 5.22 5.94 -9.74
CA SER A 83 5.16 4.63 -9.08
C SER A 83 4.36 4.71 -7.78
N MET A 84 3.40 3.80 -7.64
CA MET A 84 2.82 3.43 -6.35
C MET A 84 3.89 2.83 -5.46
N LYS A 85 3.84 3.15 -4.17
CA LYS A 85 4.75 2.69 -3.14
C LYS A 85 4.04 1.77 -2.18
N LYS A 86 4.81 0.90 -1.53
CA LYS A 86 4.29 0.04 -0.47
C LYS A 86 3.67 0.92 0.63
N GLY A 87 2.42 0.61 0.96
CA GLY A 87 1.62 1.32 1.95
C GLY A 87 0.82 2.52 1.43
N ASP A 88 0.92 2.85 0.14
CA ASP A 88 0.00 3.78 -0.51
C ASP A 88 -1.43 3.23 -0.47
N VAL A 89 -2.42 4.13 -0.36
CA VAL A 89 -3.83 3.80 -0.49
C VAL A 89 -4.29 4.29 -1.85
N VAL A 90 -4.83 3.39 -2.67
CA VAL A 90 -5.33 3.71 -4.01
C VAL A 90 -6.84 3.51 -4.01
N ARG A 91 -7.56 4.48 -4.57
CA ARG A 91 -9.02 4.50 -4.59
C ARG A 91 -9.56 4.84 -5.96
N MET A 92 -10.66 4.21 -6.34
CA MET A 92 -11.41 4.56 -7.53
C MET A 92 -11.96 5.98 -7.39
N HIS A 93 -11.80 6.79 -8.42
CA HIS A 93 -12.26 8.16 -8.44
C HIS A 93 -13.81 8.20 -8.54
N PRO A 94 -14.52 8.93 -7.66
CA PRO A 94 -15.98 8.90 -7.59
C PRO A 94 -16.69 9.36 -8.88
N SER A 95 -16.08 10.26 -9.64
CA SER A 95 -16.60 10.73 -10.93
C SER A 95 -16.25 9.84 -12.13
N TYR A 96 -15.36 8.85 -11.98
CA TYR A 96 -14.86 8.01 -13.07
C TYR A 96 -14.91 6.53 -12.66
N LYS A 97 -16.12 6.06 -12.35
CA LYS A 97 -16.36 4.69 -11.87
C LYS A 97 -16.22 3.61 -12.95
N GLY A 98 -16.33 4.00 -14.23
CA GLY A 98 -16.19 3.08 -15.35
C GLY A 98 -17.38 2.12 -15.52
N LYS A 99 -17.10 0.97 -16.14
CA LYS A 99 -18.08 -0.04 -16.55
C LYS A 99 -17.55 -1.44 -16.30
N HIS A 100 -18.39 -2.33 -15.80
CA HIS A 100 -18.14 -3.77 -15.78
C HIS A 100 -19.10 -4.48 -16.73
N ASN A 101 -18.58 -5.34 -17.61
CA ASN A 101 -19.35 -5.99 -18.69
C ASN A 101 -20.18 -5.01 -19.57
N GLY A 102 -19.64 -3.82 -19.82
CA GLY A 102 -20.30 -2.77 -20.63
C GLY A 102 -21.39 -1.97 -19.90
N ILE A 103 -21.78 -2.37 -18.70
CA ILE A 103 -22.77 -1.70 -17.85
C ILE A 103 -22.04 -0.75 -16.90
N ASP A 104 -22.63 0.42 -16.65
CA ASP A 104 -22.04 1.40 -15.72
C ASP A 104 -21.87 0.79 -14.33
N TYR A 105 -20.68 0.96 -13.75
CA TYR A 105 -20.36 0.40 -12.45
C TYR A 105 -21.09 1.16 -11.33
N THR A 106 -22.09 0.52 -10.72
CA THR A 106 -22.90 1.09 -9.63
C THR A 106 -22.45 0.65 -8.24
N GLY A 107 -21.48 -0.26 -8.14
CA GLY A 107 -20.96 -0.77 -6.86
C GLY A 107 -20.23 0.27 -6.01
N ASN A 108 -19.75 -0.18 -4.85
CA ASN A 108 -18.86 0.61 -4.00
C ASN A 108 -17.57 0.97 -4.75
N LEU A 109 -16.98 2.14 -4.48
CA LEU A 109 -15.66 2.45 -5.03
C LEU A 109 -14.68 1.32 -4.68
N ILE A 110 -13.87 0.91 -5.66
CA ILE A 110 -12.83 -0.10 -5.47
C ILE A 110 -11.60 0.59 -4.91
N GLU A 111 -11.06 0.03 -3.82
CA GLU A 111 -10.06 0.66 -2.98
C GLU A 111 -9.10 -0.40 -2.44
N GLY A 112 -7.87 -0.04 -2.12
CA GLY A 112 -6.92 -0.98 -1.55
C GLY A 112 -5.61 -0.35 -1.13
N LYS A 113 -4.89 -1.05 -0.26
CA LYS A 113 -3.52 -0.71 0.10
C LYS A 113 -2.55 -1.43 -0.84
N VAL A 114 -1.50 -0.73 -1.26
CA VAL A 114 -0.44 -1.30 -2.08
C VAL A 114 0.50 -2.08 -1.18
N GLU A 115 0.38 -3.41 -1.18
CA GLU A 115 1.26 -4.28 -0.37
C GLU A 115 2.19 -5.13 -1.22
N ASN A 116 1.67 -5.68 -2.32
CA ASN A 116 2.40 -6.54 -3.24
C ASN A 116 1.94 -6.32 -4.69
N ALA A 117 2.79 -6.71 -5.64
CA ALA A 117 2.46 -6.83 -7.04
C ALA A 117 2.50 -8.29 -7.49
N LEU A 118 1.68 -8.63 -8.47
CA LEU A 118 1.76 -9.88 -9.20
C LEU A 118 3.11 -10.01 -9.92
N ALA A 119 3.45 -11.22 -10.36
CA ALA A 119 4.69 -11.48 -11.12
C ALA A 119 4.81 -10.65 -12.42
N ASN A 120 3.68 -10.22 -12.99
CA ASN A 120 3.62 -9.33 -14.16
C ASN A 120 3.72 -7.83 -13.79
N GLY A 121 3.98 -7.52 -12.51
CA GLY A 121 4.16 -6.17 -11.98
C GLY A 121 2.86 -5.42 -11.68
N ARG A 122 1.66 -6.02 -11.77
CA ARG A 122 0.39 -5.33 -11.51
C ARG A 122 -0.03 -5.45 -10.05
N VAL A 123 -0.61 -4.39 -9.49
CA VAL A 123 -1.24 -4.43 -8.16
C VAL A 123 -2.74 -4.64 -8.32
N VAL A 124 -3.31 -5.60 -7.60
CA VAL A 124 -4.74 -5.93 -7.69
C VAL A 124 -5.57 -5.08 -6.72
N PHE A 125 -6.67 -4.54 -7.23
CA PHE A 125 -7.71 -3.86 -6.45
C PHE A 125 -9.06 -4.52 -6.74
N SER A 126 -9.73 -4.98 -5.67
CA SER A 126 -10.95 -5.79 -5.75
C SER A 126 -11.92 -5.45 -4.61
N PRO A 127 -13.14 -6.01 -4.59
CA PRO A 127 -14.03 -5.91 -3.44
C PRO A 127 -13.38 -6.38 -2.12
N ILE A 128 -12.47 -7.37 -2.16
CA ILE A 128 -11.79 -7.88 -0.96
C ILE A 128 -10.79 -6.84 -0.42
N THR A 129 -9.95 -6.26 -1.29
CA THR A 129 -9.04 -5.18 -0.87
C THR A 129 -9.81 -3.96 -0.35
N THR A 130 -11.01 -3.73 -0.91
CA THR A 130 -11.91 -2.64 -0.51
C THR A 130 -12.45 -2.87 0.90
N ILE A 131 -12.90 -4.09 1.22
CA ILE A 131 -13.39 -4.44 2.57
C ILE A 131 -12.28 -4.24 3.61
N ALA A 132 -11.05 -4.66 3.31
CA ALA A 132 -9.91 -4.49 4.21
C ALA A 132 -9.72 -3.01 4.61
N ILE A 133 -9.72 -2.10 3.64
CA ILE A 133 -9.58 -0.66 3.90
C ILE A 133 -10.81 -0.07 4.59
N LYS A 134 -12.02 -0.32 4.07
CA LYS A 134 -13.24 0.33 4.57
C LYS A 134 -13.56 -0.05 6.02
N HIS A 135 -13.21 -1.26 6.42
CA HIS A 135 -13.44 -1.74 7.77
C HIS A 135 -12.18 -1.75 8.64
N SER A 136 -11.06 -1.23 8.13
CA SER A 136 -9.78 -1.20 8.84
C SER A 136 -9.36 -2.58 9.37
N LEU A 137 -9.60 -3.62 8.57
CA LEU A 137 -9.26 -5.01 8.89
C LEU A 137 -7.84 -5.30 8.44
N SER A 138 -7.10 -6.09 9.24
CA SER A 138 -5.86 -6.70 8.76
C SER A 138 -6.16 -7.78 7.72
N GLU A 139 -5.14 -8.18 6.95
CA GLU A 139 -5.26 -9.25 5.96
C GLU A 139 -5.71 -10.56 6.61
N GLU A 140 -5.16 -10.87 7.78
CA GLU A 140 -5.49 -12.06 8.56
C GLU A 140 -6.95 -12.03 9.01
N GLN A 141 -7.45 -10.88 9.44
CA GLN A 141 -8.85 -10.74 9.84
C GLN A 141 -9.81 -10.91 8.66
N VAL A 142 -9.44 -10.43 7.46
CA VAL A 142 -10.23 -10.66 6.25
C VAL A 142 -10.30 -12.15 5.93
N VAL A 143 -9.16 -12.85 5.98
CA VAL A 143 -9.11 -14.29 5.75
C VAL A 143 -9.92 -15.07 6.79
N GLU A 144 -9.77 -14.74 8.08
CA GLU A 144 -10.51 -15.38 9.17
C GLU A 144 -12.03 -15.22 8.97
N ILE A 145 -12.51 -14.00 8.73
CA ILE A 145 -13.94 -13.72 8.51
C ILE A 145 -14.49 -14.52 7.33
N ILE A 146 -13.75 -14.57 6.21
CA ILE A 146 -14.20 -15.28 5.01
C ILE A 146 -14.20 -16.79 5.27
N ASN A 147 -13.10 -17.35 5.77
CA ASN A 147 -12.98 -18.78 6.02
C ASN A 147 -14.03 -19.28 7.03
N ASP A 148 -14.30 -18.50 8.07
CA ASP A 148 -15.36 -18.80 9.04
C ASP A 148 -16.75 -18.74 8.40
N ALA A 149 -17.01 -17.77 7.53
CA ALA A 149 -18.30 -17.66 6.84
C ALA A 149 -18.59 -18.86 5.91
N PHE A 150 -17.55 -19.50 5.39
CA PHE A 150 -17.65 -20.71 4.56
C PHE A 150 -17.48 -22.02 5.34
N GLU A 151 -17.24 -21.96 6.66
CA GLU A 151 -16.90 -23.12 7.51
C GLU A 151 -15.73 -23.96 6.96
N ASP A 152 -14.79 -23.30 6.25
CA ASP A 152 -13.62 -23.93 5.64
C ASP A 152 -12.36 -23.06 5.86
N GLN A 153 -11.49 -23.53 6.75
CA GLN A 153 -10.26 -22.86 7.15
C GLN A 153 -9.20 -22.78 6.04
N ASN A 154 -9.41 -23.49 4.93
CA ASN A 154 -8.52 -23.47 3.77
C ASN A 154 -9.16 -22.80 2.55
N PHE A 155 -10.33 -22.16 2.71
CA PHE A 155 -11.04 -21.54 1.59
C PHE A 155 -10.22 -20.43 0.93
N MET A 156 -9.57 -19.60 1.75
CA MET A 156 -8.75 -18.47 1.31
C MET A 156 -7.49 -18.33 2.16
N THR A 157 -6.43 -17.82 1.55
CA THR A 157 -5.19 -17.38 2.20
C THR A 157 -4.95 -15.88 2.00
N VAL A 158 -4.00 -15.30 2.73
CA VAL A 158 -3.62 -13.88 2.57
C VAL A 158 -3.18 -13.56 1.13
N ALA A 159 -2.52 -14.51 0.45
CA ALA A 159 -2.08 -14.32 -0.93
C ALA A 159 -3.26 -14.13 -1.89
N ASP A 160 -4.40 -14.77 -1.62
CA ASP A 160 -5.57 -14.73 -2.47
C ASP A 160 -6.27 -13.36 -2.46
N ILE A 161 -6.09 -12.55 -1.39
CA ILE A 161 -6.55 -11.15 -1.33
C ILE A 161 -6.02 -10.33 -2.52
N TYR A 162 -4.79 -10.63 -2.93
CA TYR A 162 -4.05 -9.92 -3.99
C TYR A 162 -4.02 -10.69 -5.31
N SER A 163 -4.80 -11.76 -5.44
CA SER A 163 -4.92 -12.53 -6.68
C SER A 163 -5.90 -11.86 -7.64
N ASP A 164 -5.67 -12.04 -8.95
CA ASP A 164 -6.67 -11.69 -9.97
C ASP A 164 -7.57 -12.92 -10.25
N PRO A 165 -8.80 -12.97 -9.71
CA PRO A 165 -9.69 -14.10 -9.93
C PRO A 165 -10.15 -14.24 -11.40
N MET A 166 -10.07 -13.18 -12.20
CA MET A 166 -10.52 -13.21 -13.61
C MET A 166 -9.48 -13.79 -14.56
N ASP A 167 -8.21 -13.82 -14.18
CA ASP A 167 -7.11 -14.38 -15.00
C ASP A 167 -7.32 -15.88 -15.23
N GLN A 168 -7.82 -16.60 -14.22
CA GLN A 168 -8.13 -18.02 -14.32
C GLN A 168 -9.39 -18.30 -15.15
N VAL A 169 -10.39 -17.42 -15.07
CA VAL A 169 -11.66 -17.58 -15.79
C VAL A 169 -11.46 -17.37 -17.30
N ASN A 170 -10.64 -16.40 -17.69
CA ASN A 170 -10.37 -16.10 -19.10
C ASN A 170 -9.42 -17.12 -19.76
N SER A 171 -8.70 -17.92 -18.97
CA SER A 171 -7.86 -19.01 -19.49
C SER A 171 -8.65 -20.30 -19.78
N ALA A 172 -9.93 -20.36 -19.39
CA ALA A 172 -10.81 -21.53 -19.55
C ALA A 172 -11.79 -21.42 -20.74
N VAL A 173 -11.64 -20.40 -21.59
CA VAL A 173 -12.41 -20.15 -22.82
C VAL A 173 -11.45 -20.10 -24.01
#